data_AF-A0AAD1B980-F1
#
_entry.id   AF-A0AAD1B980-F1
#
_cell.length_a   1.000
_cell.length_b   1.000
_cell.length_c   1.000
_cell.angle_alpha   90.00
_cell.angle_beta   90.00
_cell.angle_gamma   90.00
#
_symmetry.space_group_name_H-M   'P 1'
#
loop_
_entity.id
_entity.type
_entity.pdbx_description
1 polymer ?
#
loop_
_entity_poly.entity_id
_entity_poly.type
_entity_poly.pdbx_seq_one_letter_code
_entity_poly.pdbx_strand_id
1 'polypeptide(L)'
;MADIASRSTTQNATSSTIRDRFEVVLLLDATNPQQTLDQLHDLRAELWRALVGFKPGAEYNPIQYDGGELVSLDATRLLYRLRFFAEFQLGRNLPSQPAETWHERELDGLPSFTGVTVRVDAIDPADPNLQRPGPDGRLELTFSGELKQ
;
A
#
# COMPACT_ATOMS: atom_id res chain seq x y z
N MET A 1 13.53 7.46 -11.90
CA MET A 1 12.33 7.40 -11.06
C MET A 1 12.10 5.93 -10.72
N ALA A 2 11.88 5.62 -9.45
CA ALA A 2 11.64 4.27 -8.96
C ALA A 2 10.51 4.35 -7.94
N ASP A 3 9.54 3.46 -8.08
CA ASP A 3 8.52 3.19 -7.08
C ASP A 3 9.17 2.40 -5.93
N ILE A 4 8.87 2.80 -4.69
CA ILE A 4 9.37 2.08 -3.51
C ILE A 4 8.19 1.49 -2.75
N ALA A 5 8.18 0.17 -2.63
CA ALA A 5 7.19 -0.56 -1.86
C ALA A 5 7.56 -0.66 -0.38
N SER A 6 6.60 -0.41 0.50
CA SER A 6 6.69 -0.81 1.90
C SER A 6 6.33 -2.29 2.06
N ARG A 7 6.82 -2.91 3.14
CA ARG A 7 6.39 -4.26 3.52
C ARG A 7 4.90 -4.26 3.82
N SER A 8 4.25 -5.36 3.45
CA SER A 8 2.87 -5.60 3.85
C SER A 8 2.72 -5.65 5.36
N THR A 9 1.68 -5.01 5.87
CA THR A 9 1.30 -5.02 7.29
C THR A 9 0.12 -5.95 7.57
N THR A 10 -0.45 -6.58 6.54
CA THR A 10 -1.60 -7.49 6.65
C THR A 10 -1.13 -8.93 6.87
N GLN A 11 -1.87 -9.70 7.69
CA GLN A 11 -1.54 -11.10 7.99
C GLN A 11 -2.23 -12.09 7.05
N ASN A 12 -3.42 -11.74 6.55
CA ASN A 12 -4.28 -12.61 5.75
C ASN A 12 -4.57 -12.04 4.34
N ALA A 13 -3.85 -11.00 3.95
CA ALA A 13 -3.97 -10.38 2.64
C ALA A 13 -2.56 -10.03 2.14
N THR A 14 -2.43 -9.82 0.84
CA THR A 14 -1.19 -9.28 0.26
C THR A 14 -1.49 -7.85 -0.18
N SER A 15 -1.07 -6.87 0.62
CA SER A 15 -1.18 -5.45 0.26
C SER A 15 0.08 -4.68 0.66
N SER A 16 0.48 -3.71 -0.16
CA SER A 16 1.67 -2.89 0.09
C SER A 16 1.40 -1.43 -0.25
N THR A 17 1.96 -0.50 0.52
CA THR A 17 1.95 0.91 0.12
C THR A 17 3.09 1.15 -0.85
N ILE A 18 2.77 1.66 -2.03
CA ILE A 18 3.74 2.05 -3.04
C ILE A 18 3.92 3.56 -2.97
N ARG A 19 5.18 4.00 -2.88
CA ARG A 19 5.57 5.39 -2.97
C ARG A 19 6.06 5.69 -4.38
N ASP A 20 5.22 6.33 -5.17
CA ASP A 20 5.57 6.80 -6.51
C ASP A 20 6.20 8.19 -6.42
N ARG A 21 7.41 8.35 -6.96
CA ARG A 21 8.20 9.57 -6.86
C ARG A 21 8.35 10.25 -8.21
N PHE A 22 8.19 11.57 -8.19
CA PHE A 22 8.49 12.42 -9.34
C PHE A 22 9.27 13.66 -8.93
N GLU A 23 9.92 14.29 -9.91
CA GLU A 23 10.81 15.43 -9.68
C GLU A 23 10.44 16.57 -10.62
N VAL A 24 10.50 17.79 -10.10
CA VAL A 24 10.36 19.03 -10.88
C VAL A 24 11.71 19.74 -10.85
N VAL A 25 12.26 19.98 -12.03
CA VAL A 25 13.56 20.64 -12.19
C VAL A 25 13.34 22.05 -12.71
N LEU A 26 13.83 23.04 -11.97
CA LEU A 26 13.81 24.46 -12.32
C LEU A 26 15.17 24.84 -12.89
N LEU A 27 15.15 25.42 -14.09
CA LEU A 27 16.32 26.01 -14.75
C LEU A 27 16.08 27.51 -14.89
N LEU A 28 16.90 28.31 -14.22
CA LEU A 28 16.81 29.77 -14.22
C LEU A 28 18.10 30.38 -14.78
N ASP A 29 17.98 31.58 -15.37
CA ASP A 29 19.14 32.42 -15.70
C ASP A 29 19.74 32.95 -14.40
N ALA A 30 21.05 32.79 -14.22
CA ALA A 30 21.80 33.21 -13.03
C ALA A 30 22.72 34.42 -13.26
N THR A 31 22.56 35.14 -14.39
CA THR A 31 23.35 36.34 -14.71
C THR A 31 23.21 37.42 -13.63
N ASN A 32 22.06 37.49 -12.94
CA ASN A 32 21.87 38.30 -11.73
C ASN A 32 21.52 37.39 -10.52
N PRO A 33 22.52 36.91 -9.76
CA PRO A 33 22.32 35.87 -8.76
C PRO A 33 21.30 36.22 -7.67
N GLN A 34 21.21 37.48 -7.25
CA GLN A 34 20.26 37.89 -6.21
C GLN A 34 18.81 37.75 -6.70
N GLN A 35 18.53 38.31 -7.87
CA GLN A 35 17.21 38.24 -8.49
C GLN A 35 16.81 36.79 -8.80
N THR A 36 17.76 35.96 -9.24
CA THR A 36 17.51 34.54 -9.51
C THR A 36 17.13 33.77 -8.25
N LEU A 37 17.74 34.09 -7.11
CA LEU A 37 17.41 33.45 -5.83
C LEU A 37 16.02 33.85 -5.33
N ASP A 38 15.63 35.11 -5.51
CA ASP A 38 14.27 35.58 -5.21
C ASP A 38 13.24 34.89 -6.12
N GLN A 39 13.51 34.84 -7.43
CA GLN A 39 12.66 34.14 -8.39
C GLN A 39 12.52 32.64 -8.06
N LEU A 40 13.62 31.99 -7.64
CA LEU A 40 13.59 30.61 -7.18
C LEU A 40 12.70 30.45 -5.95
N HIS A 41 12.75 31.38 -5.01
CA HIS A 41 11.89 31.35 -3.83
C HIS A 41 10.40 31.44 -4.20
N ASP A 42 10.05 32.35 -5.09
CA ASP A 42 8.66 32.54 -5.55
C ASP A 42 8.15 31.31 -6.30
N LEU A 43 8.94 30.77 -7.24
CA LEU A 43 8.59 29.57 -8.00
C LEU A 43 8.40 28.35 -7.10
N ARG A 44 9.21 28.22 -6.04
CA ARG A 44 9.03 27.14 -5.05
C ARG A 44 7.69 27.29 -4.34
N ALA A 45 7.32 28.50 -3.94
CA ALA A 45 6.04 28.76 -3.27
C ALA A 45 4.85 28.44 -4.18
N GLU A 46 4.92 28.79 -5.46
CA GLU A 46 3.89 28.48 -6.45
C GLU A 46 3.78 26.97 -6.70
N LEU A 47 4.90 26.27 -6.89
CA LEU A 47 4.90 24.82 -7.09
C LEU A 47 4.36 24.07 -5.88
N TRP A 48 4.70 24.49 -4.66
CA TRP A 48 4.10 23.91 -3.47
C TRP A 48 2.59 24.10 -3.43
N ARG A 49 2.10 25.30 -3.77
CA ARG A 49 0.67 25.59 -3.80
C ARG A 49 -0.08 24.81 -4.88
N ALA A 50 0.57 24.55 -6.02
CA ALA A 50 -0.01 23.81 -7.12
C ALA A 50 -0.03 22.29 -6.88
N LEU A 51 1.01 21.75 -6.23
CA LEU A 51 1.22 20.30 -6.16
C LEU A 51 0.91 19.71 -4.78
N VAL A 52 1.35 20.33 -3.69
CA VAL A 52 1.23 19.70 -2.37
C VAL A 52 -0.23 19.65 -1.95
N GLY A 53 -0.71 18.45 -1.62
CA GLY A 53 -2.10 18.21 -1.29
C GLY A 53 -3.01 17.91 -2.50
N PHE A 54 -2.52 18.06 -3.74
CA PHE A 54 -3.26 17.63 -4.93
C PHE A 54 -3.37 16.10 -4.96
N LYS A 55 -4.54 15.56 -5.30
CA LYS A 55 -4.80 14.12 -5.40
C LYS A 55 -4.86 13.72 -6.89
N PRO A 56 -3.85 13.00 -7.43
CA PRO A 56 -3.76 12.71 -8.87
C PRO A 56 -4.84 11.77 -9.41
N GLY A 57 -5.29 10.83 -8.57
CA GLY A 57 -6.27 9.80 -8.89
C GLY A 57 -7.01 9.35 -7.64
N ALA A 58 -8.08 8.59 -7.77
CA ALA A 58 -8.93 8.19 -6.64
C ALA A 58 -8.19 7.27 -5.65
N GLU A 59 -7.29 6.45 -6.17
CA GLU A 59 -6.44 5.47 -5.51
C GLU A 59 -5.21 6.08 -4.82
N TYR A 60 -4.84 7.30 -5.19
CA TYR A 60 -3.68 7.99 -4.61
C TYR A 60 -4.04 8.77 -3.34
N ASN A 61 -3.08 8.81 -2.43
CA ASN A 61 -2.99 9.83 -1.39
C ASN A 61 -2.57 11.17 -2.01
N PRO A 62 -2.88 12.29 -1.35
CA PRO A 62 -2.41 13.61 -1.78
C PRO A 62 -0.88 13.65 -1.96
N ILE A 63 -0.41 14.38 -2.97
CA ILE A 63 1.01 14.59 -3.24
C ILE A 63 1.67 15.24 -2.01
N GLN A 64 2.84 14.71 -1.65
CA GLN A 64 3.69 15.18 -0.57
C GLN A 64 5.04 15.66 -1.11
N TYR A 65 5.65 16.59 -0.37
CA TYR A 65 6.97 17.12 -0.67
C TYR A 65 8.06 16.24 -0.04
N ASP A 66 9.05 15.84 -0.84
CA ASP A 66 10.20 14.99 -0.43
C ASP A 66 11.50 15.77 -0.26
N GLY A 67 11.44 17.09 -0.39
CA GLY A 67 12.60 17.97 -0.29
C GLY A 67 13.07 18.53 -1.62
N GLY A 68 14.06 19.42 -1.54
CA GLY A 68 14.58 20.14 -2.69
C GLY A 68 16.04 20.45 -2.50
N GLU A 69 16.78 20.55 -3.60
CA GLU A 69 18.22 20.73 -3.59
C GLU A 69 18.68 21.60 -4.75
N LEU A 70 19.68 22.44 -4.46
CA LEU A 70 20.42 23.15 -5.50
C LEU A 70 21.37 22.13 -6.15
N VAL A 71 21.12 21.81 -7.42
CA VAL A 71 21.91 20.82 -8.17
C VAL A 71 23.18 21.47 -8.70
N SER A 72 23.07 22.67 -9.26
CA SER A 72 24.21 23.46 -9.72
C SER A 72 23.88 24.95 -9.77
N LEU A 73 24.90 25.77 -9.59
CA LEU A 73 24.84 27.22 -9.80
C LEU A 73 26.13 27.67 -10.46
N ASP A 74 26.03 28.26 -11.64
CA ASP A 74 27.14 28.88 -12.36
C ASP A 74 26.81 30.34 -12.72
N ALA A 75 27.72 31.02 -13.43
CA ALA A 75 27.57 32.43 -13.77
C ALA A 75 26.39 32.73 -14.72
N THR A 76 25.77 31.71 -15.30
CA THR A 76 24.70 31.82 -16.30
C THR A 76 23.44 31.07 -15.93
N ARG A 77 23.52 30.02 -15.11
CA ARG A 77 22.41 29.11 -14.84
C ARG A 77 22.35 28.68 -13.39
N LEU A 78 21.11 28.61 -12.89
CA LEU A 78 20.76 27.95 -11.63
C LEU A 78 19.90 26.73 -11.96
N LEU A 79 20.31 25.57 -11.46
CA LEU A 79 19.56 24.32 -11.55
C LEU A 79 19.12 23.89 -10.15
N TYR A 80 17.81 23.84 -9.94
CA TYR A 80 17.21 23.41 -8.67
C TYR A 80 16.26 22.25 -8.90
N ARG A 81 16.31 21.24 -8.03
CA ARG A 81 15.45 20.05 -8.10
C ARG A 81 14.53 20.03 -6.89
N LEU A 82 13.24 19.84 -7.14
CA LEU A 82 12.21 19.57 -6.13
C LEU A 82 11.74 18.13 -6.31
N ARG A 83 11.68 17.38 -5.22
CA ARG A 83 11.22 15.98 -5.20
C ARG A 83 9.86 15.91 -4.53
N PHE A 84 8.98 15.12 -5.11
CA PHE A 84 7.63 14.90 -4.64
C PHE A 84 7.31 13.40 -4.71
N PHE A 85 6.28 13.01 -3.98
CA PHE A 85 5.76 11.66 -4.07
C PHE A 85 4.26 11.63 -3.81
N ALA A 86 3.59 10.62 -4.35
CA ALA A 86 2.26 10.23 -3.95
C ALA A 86 2.28 8.75 -3.57
N GLU A 87 1.46 8.37 -2.61
CA GLU A 87 1.35 6.98 -2.18
C GLU A 87 0.04 6.39 -2.69
N PHE A 88 0.06 5.12 -3.06
CA PHE A 88 -1.15 4.34 -3.29
C PHE A 88 -0.98 2.95 -2.68
N GLN A 89 -2.08 2.21 -2.54
CA GLN A 89 -2.03 0.83 -2.10
C GLN A 89 -2.03 -0.09 -3.33
N LEU A 90 -1.04 -0.98 -3.41
CA LEU A 90 -1.08 -2.15 -4.28
C LEU A 90 -1.84 -3.27 -3.56
N GLY A 91 -2.86 -3.81 -4.22
CA GLY A 91 -3.84 -4.72 -3.63
C GLY A 91 -5.19 -4.03 -3.48
N ARG A 92 -6.27 -4.75 -3.75
CA ARG A 92 -7.61 -4.17 -3.87
C ARG A 92 -8.02 -3.47 -2.57
N ASN A 93 -8.61 -2.29 -2.71
CA ASN A 93 -9.10 -1.51 -1.55
C ASN A 93 -10.52 -1.93 -1.16
N LEU A 94 -11.30 -2.44 -2.12
CA LEU A 94 -12.67 -2.91 -1.91
C LEU A 94 -12.84 -4.33 -2.47
N PRO A 95 -13.68 -5.19 -1.85
CA PRO A 95 -13.93 -6.54 -2.35
C PRO A 95 -14.51 -6.57 -3.77
N SER A 96 -15.24 -5.53 -4.17
CA SER A 96 -15.84 -5.40 -5.51
C SER A 96 -14.87 -4.96 -6.60
N GLN A 97 -13.66 -4.54 -6.23
CA GLN A 97 -12.64 -4.17 -7.20
C GLN A 97 -11.95 -5.43 -7.77
N PRO A 98 -11.43 -5.37 -9.00
CA PRO A 98 -10.66 -6.45 -9.58
C PRO A 98 -9.46 -6.84 -8.71
N ALA A 99 -9.04 -8.10 -8.80
CA ALA A 99 -7.80 -8.56 -8.19
C ALA A 99 -6.58 -7.81 -8.75
N GLU A 100 -5.75 -7.30 -7.86
CA GLU A 100 -4.45 -6.69 -8.17
C GLU A 100 -3.28 -7.59 -7.76
N THR A 101 -3.51 -8.53 -6.82
CA THR A 101 -2.50 -9.51 -6.42
C THR A 101 -2.85 -10.94 -6.84
N TRP A 102 -1.85 -11.82 -6.86
CA TRP A 102 -2.08 -13.25 -7.16
C TRP A 102 -3.00 -13.91 -6.12
N HIS A 103 -2.79 -13.61 -4.83
CA HIS A 103 -3.61 -14.16 -3.75
C HIS A 103 -5.09 -13.76 -3.90
N GLU A 104 -5.33 -12.49 -4.22
CA GLU A 104 -6.66 -11.96 -4.55
C GLU A 104 -7.30 -12.67 -5.74
N ARG A 105 -6.52 -12.92 -6.80
CA ARG A 105 -7.00 -13.64 -8.00
C ARG A 105 -7.35 -15.10 -7.70
N GLU A 106 -6.58 -15.76 -6.84
CA GLU A 106 -6.85 -17.12 -6.39
C GLU A 106 -8.14 -17.19 -5.57
N LEU A 107 -8.34 -16.26 -4.63
CA LEU A 107 -9.56 -16.15 -3.84
C LEU A 107 -10.81 -15.92 -4.69
N ASP A 108 -10.72 -15.07 -5.72
CA ASP A 108 -11.84 -14.82 -6.65
C ASP A 108 -12.22 -16.08 -7.46
N GLY A 109 -11.29 -17.02 -7.62
CA GLY A 109 -11.54 -18.29 -8.30
C GLY A 109 -12.17 -19.37 -7.41
N LEU A 110 -12.29 -19.13 -6.10
CA LEU A 110 -12.90 -20.09 -5.18
C LEU A 110 -14.43 -20.07 -5.28
N PRO A 111 -15.09 -21.23 -5.10
CA PRO A 111 -16.53 -21.25 -4.91
C PRO A 111 -16.96 -20.37 -3.72
N SER A 112 -18.15 -19.79 -3.81
CA SER A 112 -18.76 -19.08 -2.68
C SER A 112 -18.71 -19.92 -1.41
N PHE A 113 -18.33 -19.29 -0.30
CA PHE A 113 -18.33 -19.94 1.00
C PHE A 113 -19.78 -20.15 1.48
N THR A 114 -20.29 -21.38 1.33
CA THR A 114 -21.69 -21.72 1.62
C THR A 114 -21.93 -22.22 3.04
N GLY A 115 -20.91 -22.65 3.75
CA GLY A 115 -21.09 -23.23 5.08
C GLY A 115 -19.81 -23.80 5.67
N VAL A 116 -19.90 -24.18 6.94
CA VAL A 116 -18.82 -24.83 7.68
C VAL A 116 -19.37 -26.06 8.40
N THR A 117 -18.59 -27.14 8.37
CA THR A 117 -18.82 -28.32 9.20
C THR A 117 -17.65 -28.48 10.15
N VAL A 118 -17.94 -28.48 11.45
CA VAL A 118 -16.95 -28.71 12.49
C VAL A 118 -17.22 -30.07 13.12
N ARG A 119 -16.13 -30.82 13.29
CA ARG A 119 -16.12 -32.17 13.88
C ARG A 119 -15.14 -32.14 15.04
N VAL A 120 -15.62 -32.47 16.23
CA VAL A 120 -14.85 -32.45 17.47
C VAL A 120 -14.61 -33.88 17.90
N ASP A 121 -13.32 -34.24 18.00
CA ASP A 121 -12.81 -35.44 18.67
C ASP A 121 -12.24 -34.96 20.02
N ALA A 122 -12.98 -35.24 21.08
CA ALA A 122 -12.69 -34.81 22.42
C ALA A 122 -12.01 -35.93 23.20
N ILE A 123 -10.87 -35.64 23.81
CA ILE A 123 -10.21 -36.55 24.74
C ILE A 123 -11.06 -36.62 26.02
N ASP A 124 -11.83 -37.70 26.18
CA ASP A 124 -12.51 -38.01 27.44
C ASP A 124 -11.59 -38.86 28.34
N PRO A 125 -11.07 -38.32 29.46
CA PRO A 125 -10.17 -39.03 30.36
C PRO A 125 -10.81 -40.27 31.02
N ALA A 126 -12.15 -40.36 31.02
CA ALA A 126 -12.91 -41.46 31.61
C ALA A 126 -13.37 -42.50 30.58
N ASP A 127 -13.08 -42.34 29.28
CA ASP A 127 -13.45 -43.31 28.25
C ASP A 127 -12.61 -44.60 28.39
N PRO A 128 -13.23 -45.78 28.56
CA PRO A 128 -12.52 -47.07 28.63
C PRO A 128 -11.73 -47.42 27.37
N ASN A 129 -12.09 -46.85 26.22
CA ASN A 129 -11.44 -47.07 24.93
C ASN A 129 -10.44 -45.96 24.57
N LEU A 130 -10.12 -45.07 25.52
CA LEU A 130 -9.20 -43.96 25.34
C LEU A 130 -7.82 -44.43 24.85
N GLN A 131 -7.45 -44.02 23.63
CA GLN A 131 -6.09 -44.23 23.13
C GLN A 131 -5.15 -43.14 23.68
N ARG A 132 -3.93 -43.52 24.08
CA ARG A 132 -2.91 -42.57 24.56
C ARG A 132 -1.63 -42.66 23.73
N PRO A 133 -1.00 -41.52 23.38
CA PRO A 133 -1.39 -40.14 23.70
C PRO A 133 -2.20 -39.50 22.57
N GLY A 134 -3.47 -39.17 22.79
CA GLY A 134 -4.20 -38.29 21.89
C GLY A 134 -5.70 -38.59 21.74
N PRO A 135 -6.37 -37.86 20.84
CA PRO A 135 -7.74 -38.13 20.42
C PRO A 135 -7.90 -39.57 19.91
N ASP A 136 -9.04 -40.20 20.16
CA ASP A 136 -9.25 -41.64 19.91
C ASP A 136 -9.76 -41.95 18.48
N GLY A 137 -9.97 -40.89 17.67
CA GLY A 137 -10.48 -40.96 16.31
C GLY A 137 -12.00 -41.01 16.21
N ARG A 138 -12.73 -40.97 17.33
CA ARG A 138 -14.19 -40.88 17.36
C ARG A 138 -14.62 -39.43 17.44
N LEU A 139 -15.83 -39.17 16.93
CA LEU A 139 -16.39 -37.82 16.90
C LEU A 139 -17.50 -37.72 17.93
N GLU A 140 -17.31 -36.93 18.97
CA GLU A 140 -18.30 -36.69 20.02
C GLU A 140 -19.33 -35.65 19.57
N LEU A 141 -18.91 -34.71 18.72
CA LEU A 141 -19.78 -33.66 18.22
C LEU A 141 -19.51 -33.37 16.75
N THR A 142 -20.57 -33.32 15.95
CA THR A 142 -20.52 -32.73 14.61
C THR A 142 -21.59 -31.66 14.53
N PHE A 143 -21.19 -30.45 14.13
CA PHE A 143 -22.11 -29.36 13.87
C PHE A 143 -21.83 -28.79 12.47
N SER A 144 -22.90 -28.60 11.72
CA SER A 144 -22.87 -28.00 10.39
C SER A 144 -23.73 -26.75 10.41
N GLY A 145 -23.18 -25.65 9.90
CA GLY A 145 -23.90 -24.40 9.69
C GLY A 145 -23.81 -24.00 8.24
N GLU A 146 -24.97 -23.79 7.61
CA GLU A 146 -25.07 -23.18 6.28
C GLU A 146 -25.14 -21.65 6.43
N LEU A 147 -24.39 -20.95 5.60
CA LEU A 147 -24.42 -19.50 5.47
C LEU A 147 -25.38 -19.14 4.35
N LYS A 148 -26.49 -18.50 4.71
CA LYS A 148 -27.38 -17.87 3.72
C LYS A 148 -26.75 -16.54 3.32
N GLN A 149 -26.44 -16.40 2.02
CA GLN A 149 -25.97 -15.15 1.42
C GLN A 149 -27.06 -14.07 1.43
#